data_AF-A0A060YJJ5-F1
#
_entry.id   AF-A0A060YJJ5-F1
#
_cell.length_a   1.000
_cell.length_b   1.000
_cell.length_c   1.000
_cell.angle_alpha   90.00
_cell.angle_beta   90.00
_cell.angle_gamma   90.00
#
_symmetry.space_group_name_H-M   'P 1'
#
loop_
_entity.id
_entity.type
_entity.pdbx_description
1 polymer ?
#
loop_
_entity_poly.entity_id
_entity_poly.type
_entity_poly.pdbx_seq_one_letter_code
_entity_poly.pdbx_strand_id
1 'polypeptide(L)'
;MAERVRPYIDLIDYLRSIGIEKELPLPSIAVVGDQSSGKSSVLEALSGVALPRGNGIVTRCPLELRLCYVSGVAWKAVISYRDKRINIGDPSEVAGHVKEAQNELAGEGVGICDELISLKIMSSSVCDLTLIDLPGIARVPVQGQPEDIGAQIKRLILKILSKQKTINLVVVPCNVDIATTEALKMAKEVDPEGTRTLAILTKPDLIDRGTEKDVLDIVRNKIIPLNMGYVIVKCRGQKQINDGVTINDAIEEERDFFENHDEFSSLLDEERVTTKCLAARLTQTLVNHIQKSMPQMSDQIKQQLWVYQTELTKYEGGPPVDPVGKRKYLIEVIKQFNYKIDQLCRGELKNDENLFINMQNIFAKWFEKLGHSRAGYHKMTQDVVNEFDQKHRGRELPGFNNYTLFESVVQKLVGELKNPAMDTLQKIKGTFTSFFTILILFLIH
;
A
#
# COMPACT_ATOMS: atom_id res chain seq x y z
N MET A 1 28.62 -3.95 22.98
CA MET A 1 27.69 -4.03 21.83
C MET A 1 26.52 -3.05 21.94
N ALA A 2 25.82 -2.97 23.08
CA ALA A 2 24.66 -2.09 23.27
C ALA A 2 24.86 -0.61 22.87
N GLU A 3 26.03 -0.01 23.17
CA GLU A 3 26.31 1.40 22.84
C GLU A 3 26.37 1.71 21.33
N ARG A 4 26.68 0.73 20.46
CA ARG A 4 26.77 0.95 19.01
C ARG A 4 25.45 0.72 18.27
N VAL A 5 24.52 -0.01 18.87
CA VAL A 5 23.25 -0.44 18.26
C VAL A 5 22.20 0.65 18.40
N ARG A 6 22.14 1.26 19.58
CA ARG A 6 21.08 2.18 19.99
C ARG A 6 20.87 3.40 19.08
N PRO A 7 21.91 4.12 18.62
CA PRO A 7 21.72 5.28 17.74
C PRO A 7 20.99 4.94 16.43
N TYR A 8 21.19 3.72 15.90
CA TYR A 8 20.51 3.29 14.67
C TYR A 8 19.02 3.05 14.90
N ILE A 9 18.66 2.44 16.03
CA ILE A 9 17.27 2.16 16.39
C ILE A 9 16.54 3.47 16.72
N ASP A 10 17.17 4.35 17.51
CA ASP A 10 16.64 5.67 17.84
C ASP A 10 16.41 6.51 16.58
N LEU A 11 17.30 6.43 15.59
CA LEU A 11 17.12 7.10 14.29
C LEU A 11 15.88 6.58 13.56
N ILE A 12 15.71 5.26 13.44
CA ILE A 12 14.54 4.70 12.75
C ILE A 12 13.26 5.08 13.49
N ASP A 13 13.26 5.02 14.82
CA ASP A 13 12.11 5.41 15.63
C ASP A 13 11.78 6.90 15.48
N TYR A 14 12.80 7.77 15.38
CA TYR A 14 12.63 9.18 15.08
C TYR A 14 12.00 9.38 13.68
N LEU A 15 12.54 8.72 12.64
CA LEU A 15 12.01 8.79 11.27
C LEU A 15 10.54 8.33 11.21
N ARG A 16 10.17 7.29 11.96
CA ARG A 16 8.76 6.88 12.11
C ARG A 16 7.92 7.96 12.78
N SER A 17 8.42 8.54 13.88
CA SER A 17 7.66 9.54 14.65
C SER A 17 7.30 10.80 13.87
N ILE A 18 8.11 11.15 12.85
CA ILE A 18 7.84 12.27 11.94
C ILE A 18 7.03 11.86 10.70
N GLY A 19 6.63 10.57 10.60
CA GLY A 19 5.74 10.07 9.55
C GLY A 19 6.41 9.76 8.21
N ILE A 20 7.75 9.72 8.13
CA ILE A 20 8.48 9.40 6.89
C ILE A 20 8.12 8.02 6.36
N GLU A 21 7.67 7.11 7.22
CA GLU A 21 7.25 5.75 6.85
C GLU A 21 6.16 5.67 5.77
N LYS A 22 5.40 6.77 5.57
CA LYS A 22 4.37 6.88 4.51
C LYS A 22 4.99 7.02 3.12
N GLU A 23 6.12 7.73 3.03
CA GLU A 23 6.83 8.05 1.79
C GLU A 23 7.99 7.07 1.54
N LEU A 24 8.57 6.54 2.61
CA LEU A 24 9.79 5.74 2.60
C LEU A 24 9.64 4.51 3.51
N PRO A 25 9.73 3.28 2.99
CA PRO A 25 9.73 2.11 3.85
C PRO A 25 10.94 2.14 4.79
N LEU A 26 10.69 1.89 6.08
CA LEU A 26 11.70 1.86 7.12
C LEU A 26 12.01 0.41 7.56
N PRO A 27 13.28 0.08 7.87
CA PRO A 27 13.68 -1.21 8.41
C PRO A 27 12.82 -1.68 9.59
N SER A 28 12.12 -2.81 9.45
CA SER A 28 11.27 -3.40 10.49
C SER A 28 11.36 -4.91 10.51
N ILE A 29 10.93 -5.54 11.60
CA ILE A 29 10.77 -6.99 11.71
C ILE A 29 9.29 -7.30 11.79
N ALA A 30 8.76 -8.08 10.86
CA ALA A 30 7.37 -8.51 10.86
C ALA A 30 7.25 -9.96 11.33
N VAL A 31 6.44 -10.20 12.35
CA VAL A 31 6.24 -11.53 12.92
C VAL A 31 5.01 -12.18 12.31
N VAL A 32 5.20 -13.32 11.66
CA VAL A 32 4.17 -14.07 10.95
C VAL A 32 4.13 -15.51 11.46
N GLY A 33 2.93 -16.08 11.57
CA GLY A 33 2.74 -17.45 12.01
C GLY A 33 1.31 -17.90 11.83
N ASP A 34 1.12 -19.22 11.73
CA ASP A 34 -0.21 -19.82 11.78
C ASP A 34 -0.86 -19.53 13.15
N GLN A 35 -2.19 -19.55 13.20
CA GLN A 35 -2.89 -19.42 14.48
C GLN A 35 -2.38 -20.47 15.48
N SER A 36 -2.13 -20.05 16.72
CA SER A 36 -1.58 -20.91 17.79
C SER A 36 -0.14 -21.41 17.54
N SER A 37 0.63 -20.79 16.64
CA SER A 37 2.03 -21.14 16.41
C SER A 37 2.99 -20.77 17.56
N GLY A 38 2.51 -20.07 18.58
CA GLY A 38 3.34 -19.56 19.68
C GLY A 38 3.87 -18.14 19.48
N LYS A 39 3.44 -17.44 18.43
CA LYS A 39 3.82 -16.04 18.13
C LYS A 39 3.74 -15.09 19.34
N SER A 40 2.59 -15.03 20.01
CA SER A 40 2.44 -14.20 21.21
C SER A 40 3.39 -14.62 22.33
N SER A 41 3.64 -15.92 22.51
CA SER A 41 4.61 -16.40 23.52
C SER A 41 6.03 -15.94 23.26
N VAL A 42 6.47 -15.94 21.99
CA VAL A 42 7.78 -15.42 21.60
C VAL A 42 7.87 -13.93 21.91
N LEU A 43 6.85 -13.17 21.56
CA LEU A 43 6.82 -11.72 21.81
C LEU A 43 6.79 -11.38 23.29
N GLU A 44 6.10 -12.16 24.12
CA GLU A 44 6.11 -11.99 25.57
C GLU A 44 7.48 -12.29 26.17
N ALA A 45 8.14 -13.35 25.69
CA ALA A 45 9.48 -13.72 26.15
C ALA A 45 10.52 -12.64 25.78
N LEU A 46 10.36 -11.98 24.62
CA LEU A 46 11.22 -10.87 24.20
C LEU A 46 10.90 -9.55 24.93
N SER A 47 9.62 -9.25 25.16
CA SER A 47 9.17 -7.97 25.74
C SER A 47 9.14 -7.94 27.26
N GLY A 48 9.08 -9.10 27.92
CA GLY A 48 8.89 -9.19 29.37
C GLY A 48 7.47 -8.81 29.83
N VAL A 49 6.51 -8.69 28.92
CA VAL A 49 5.13 -8.27 29.22
C VAL A 49 4.13 -9.23 28.60
N ALA A 50 3.03 -9.50 29.28
CA ALA A 50 1.95 -10.33 28.76
C ALA A 50 1.20 -9.62 27.62
N LEU A 51 0.99 -10.31 26.51
CA LEU A 51 0.15 -9.83 25.41
C LEU A 51 -1.22 -10.52 25.47
N PRO A 52 -2.25 -9.97 24.82
CA PRO A 52 -3.55 -10.64 24.75
C PRO A 52 -3.39 -12.07 24.25
N ARG A 53 -4.09 -13.00 24.91
CA ARG A 53 -4.19 -14.43 24.55
C ARG A 53 -5.64 -14.87 24.64
N GLY A 54 -6.02 -15.85 23.83
CA GLY A 54 -7.37 -16.40 23.84
C GLY A 54 -7.63 -17.38 22.72
N ASN A 55 -8.84 -17.94 22.70
CA ASN A 55 -9.32 -18.76 21.60
C ASN A 55 -9.77 -17.88 20.43
N GLY A 56 -9.51 -18.31 19.19
CA GLY A 56 -9.82 -17.52 17.99
C GLY A 56 -8.67 -16.59 17.54
N ILE A 57 -8.99 -15.59 16.73
CA ILE A 57 -8.02 -14.58 16.27
C ILE A 57 -7.78 -13.60 17.41
N VAL A 58 -6.61 -13.71 18.03
CA VAL A 58 -6.23 -12.89 19.19
C VAL A 58 -5.73 -11.51 18.76
N THR A 59 -4.77 -11.46 17.82
CA THR A 59 -4.28 -10.22 17.23
C THR A 59 -5.17 -9.85 16.03
N ARG A 60 -6.03 -8.84 16.18
CA ARG A 60 -6.96 -8.40 15.11
C ARG A 60 -6.47 -7.17 14.31
N CYS A 61 -5.54 -6.42 14.88
CA CYS A 61 -4.87 -5.29 14.25
C CYS A 61 -3.36 -5.51 14.37
N PRO A 62 -2.55 -5.10 13.38
CA PRO A 62 -1.10 -5.08 13.52
C PRO A 62 -0.66 -4.34 14.79
N LEU A 63 0.16 -4.97 15.61
CA LEU A 63 0.70 -4.38 16.84
C LEU A 63 2.20 -4.14 16.67
N GLU A 64 2.60 -2.88 16.58
CA GLU A 64 4.00 -2.48 16.60
C GLU A 64 4.49 -2.42 18.04
N LEU A 65 5.31 -3.38 18.42
CA LEU A 65 5.97 -3.49 19.71
C LEU A 65 7.36 -2.85 19.61
N ARG A 66 7.55 -1.71 20.28
CA ARG A 66 8.84 -1.01 20.39
C ARG A 66 9.41 -1.21 21.80
N LEU A 67 10.47 -1.99 21.89
CA LEU A 67 11.22 -2.20 23.11
C LEU A 67 12.39 -1.21 23.14
N CYS A 68 12.46 -0.38 24.18
CA CYS A 68 13.50 0.60 24.36
C CYS A 68 14.19 0.36 25.71
N TYR A 69 15.46 -0.02 25.68
CA TYR A 69 16.28 -0.08 26.88
C TYR A 69 16.40 1.33 27.44
N VAL A 70 16.13 1.60 28.72
CA VAL A 70 16.36 2.93 29.31
C VAL A 70 17.01 2.77 30.67
N SER A 71 18.23 3.28 30.82
CA SER A 71 18.96 3.23 32.09
C SER A 71 18.18 3.98 33.17
N GLY A 72 17.97 3.33 34.33
CA GLY A 72 17.30 3.93 35.48
C GLY A 72 15.77 3.96 35.42
N VAL A 73 15.14 3.46 34.35
CA VAL A 73 13.68 3.30 34.27
C VAL A 73 13.32 1.84 34.53
N ALA A 74 12.67 1.57 35.66
CA ALA A 74 12.24 0.21 36.00
C ALA A 74 11.27 -0.34 34.95
N TRP A 75 10.17 0.37 34.68
CA TRP A 75 9.23 0.04 33.62
C TRP A 75 8.31 1.23 33.31
N LYS A 76 7.96 1.41 32.04
CA LYS A 76 6.92 2.34 31.57
C LYS A 76 6.45 1.89 30.19
N ALA A 77 5.16 1.95 29.91
CA ALA A 77 4.67 1.73 28.56
C ALA A 77 3.74 2.85 28.06
N VAL A 78 3.68 3.00 26.74
CA VAL A 78 2.81 3.95 26.06
C VAL A 78 2.15 3.24 24.87
N ILE A 79 0.82 3.20 24.87
CA ILE A 79 0.03 2.77 23.73
C ILE A 79 -0.40 4.00 22.93
N SER A 80 -0.32 3.92 21.60
CA SER A 80 -0.72 4.98 20.68
C SER A 80 -1.44 4.38 19.47
N TYR A 81 -2.62 4.90 19.15
CA TYR A 81 -3.39 4.57 17.96
C TYR A 81 -4.32 5.73 17.64
N ARG A 82 -4.50 6.05 16.35
CA ARG A 82 -5.20 7.27 15.91
C ARG A 82 -4.64 8.50 16.65
N ASP A 83 -5.49 9.29 17.29
CA ASP A 83 -5.11 10.47 18.10
C ASP A 83 -5.02 10.16 19.61
N LYS A 84 -5.16 8.89 20.00
CA LYS A 84 -5.12 8.48 21.41
C LYS A 84 -3.72 8.09 21.85
N ARG A 85 -3.37 8.50 23.06
CA ARG A 85 -2.12 8.14 23.72
C ARG A 85 -2.38 7.80 25.17
N ILE A 86 -2.09 6.55 25.55
CA ILE A 86 -2.37 6.01 26.88
C ILE A 86 -1.03 5.65 27.52
N ASN A 87 -0.73 6.25 28.67
CA ASN A 87 0.44 5.87 29.47
C ASN A 87 0.04 4.76 30.43
N ILE A 88 0.85 3.71 30.49
CA ILE A 88 0.61 2.55 31.33
C ILE A 88 1.72 2.49 32.38
N GLY A 89 1.31 2.35 33.64
CA GLY A 89 2.20 2.30 34.80
C GLY A 89 2.62 0.89 35.18
N ASP A 90 1.78 -0.11 34.87
CA ASP A 90 2.02 -1.51 35.25
C ASP A 90 1.99 -2.49 34.04
N PRO A 91 2.92 -3.47 33.96
CA PRO A 91 2.93 -4.48 32.90
C PRO A 91 1.64 -5.29 32.76
N SER A 92 0.90 -5.53 33.84
CA SER A 92 -0.33 -6.34 33.81
C SER A 92 -1.49 -5.66 33.09
N GLU A 93 -1.50 -4.33 33.03
CA GLU A 93 -2.53 -3.53 32.36
C GLU A 93 -2.39 -3.54 30.83
N VAL A 94 -1.20 -3.89 30.31
CA VAL A 94 -0.90 -3.84 28.86
C VAL A 94 -1.84 -4.73 28.05
N ALA A 95 -2.07 -5.97 28.50
CA ALA A 95 -2.96 -6.89 27.78
C ALA A 95 -4.40 -6.36 27.70
N GLY A 96 -4.89 -5.72 28.77
CA GLY A 96 -6.21 -5.09 28.81
C GLY A 96 -6.32 -3.94 27.80
N HIS A 97 -5.40 -2.99 27.86
CA HIS A 97 -5.43 -1.82 26.97
C HIS A 97 -5.19 -2.16 25.49
N VAL A 98 -4.34 -3.15 25.18
CA VAL A 98 -4.19 -3.63 23.80
C VAL A 98 -5.50 -4.23 23.30
N LYS A 99 -6.20 -5.00 24.12
CA LYS A 99 -7.50 -5.59 23.76
C LYS A 99 -8.57 -4.52 23.53
N GLU A 100 -8.62 -3.49 24.39
CA GLU A 100 -9.50 -2.34 24.24
C GLU A 100 -9.23 -1.60 22.93
N ALA A 101 -7.97 -1.29 22.63
CA ALA A 101 -7.57 -0.64 21.38
C ALA A 101 -7.97 -1.47 20.15
N GLN A 102 -7.78 -2.79 20.18
CA GLN A 102 -8.23 -3.67 19.10
C GLN A 102 -9.76 -3.68 18.94
N ASN A 103 -10.52 -3.68 20.05
CA ASN A 103 -11.98 -3.60 20.00
C ASN A 103 -12.46 -2.28 19.38
N GLU A 104 -11.78 -1.17 19.68
CA GLU A 104 -12.16 0.13 19.12
C GLU A 104 -11.84 0.25 17.62
N LEU A 105 -10.74 -0.35 17.16
CA LEU A 105 -10.30 -0.29 15.76
C LEU A 105 -11.04 -1.29 14.86
N ALA A 106 -11.18 -2.54 15.31
CA ALA A 106 -11.76 -3.62 14.53
C ALA A 106 -13.26 -3.87 14.83
N GLY A 107 -13.82 -3.15 15.80
CA GLY A 107 -15.17 -3.35 16.33
C GLY A 107 -15.23 -4.42 17.43
N GLU A 108 -16.29 -4.36 18.25
CA GLU A 108 -16.63 -5.45 19.18
C GLU A 108 -17.06 -6.67 18.36
N GLY A 109 -16.21 -7.70 18.30
CA GLY A 109 -16.44 -8.88 17.49
C GLY A 109 -15.17 -9.42 16.84
N VAL A 110 -15.31 -9.89 15.60
CA VAL A 110 -14.36 -10.83 14.98
C VAL A 110 -13.69 -10.30 13.72
N GLY A 111 -13.86 -9.01 13.42
CA GLY A 111 -13.21 -8.33 12.30
C GLY A 111 -11.70 -8.16 12.49
N ILE A 112 -11.02 -7.81 11.40
CA ILE A 112 -9.62 -7.37 11.40
C ILE A 112 -9.52 -5.96 10.85
N CYS A 113 -8.50 -5.22 11.26
CA CYS A 113 -8.22 -3.87 10.80
C CYS A 113 -6.76 -3.77 10.37
N ASP A 114 -6.46 -2.94 9.36
CA ASP A 114 -5.09 -2.69 8.90
C ASP A 114 -4.43 -1.48 9.58
N GLU A 115 -5.15 -0.79 10.48
CA GLU A 115 -4.60 0.26 11.34
C GLU A 115 -3.61 -0.31 12.36
N LEU A 116 -2.48 0.36 12.53
CA LEU A 116 -1.39 -0.04 13.42
C LEU A 116 -1.64 0.47 14.85
N ILE A 117 -1.47 -0.41 15.84
CA ILE A 117 -1.38 -0.04 17.26
C ILE A 117 0.10 0.00 17.64
N SER A 118 0.60 1.13 18.14
CA SER A 118 1.99 1.26 18.62
C SER A 118 2.03 1.07 20.13
N LEU A 119 2.74 0.05 20.62
CA LEU A 119 3.06 -0.19 22.03
C LEU A 119 4.56 0.02 22.25
N LYS A 120 4.91 1.12 22.92
CA LYS A 120 6.29 1.43 23.31
C LYS A 120 6.52 1.04 24.77
N ILE A 121 7.46 0.12 25.02
CA ILE A 121 7.88 -0.32 26.35
C ILE A 121 9.29 0.22 26.62
N MET A 122 9.45 0.91 27.75
CA MET A 122 10.72 1.49 28.21
C MET A 122 11.10 0.83 29.53
N SER A 123 12.24 0.14 29.57
CA SER A 123 12.71 -0.54 30.78
C SER A 123 14.23 -0.78 30.74
N SER A 124 14.87 -0.93 31.88
CA SER A 124 16.26 -1.38 31.97
C SER A 124 16.44 -2.91 31.80
N SER A 125 15.37 -3.68 31.65
CA SER A 125 15.43 -5.15 31.46
C SER A 125 15.15 -5.62 30.02
N VAL A 126 14.78 -4.71 29.11
CA VAL A 126 14.47 -5.03 27.71
C VAL A 126 15.61 -4.67 26.77
N CYS A 127 15.69 -5.33 25.61
CA CYS A 127 16.60 -4.97 24.54
C CYS A 127 15.98 -3.88 23.63
N ASP A 128 16.84 -3.14 22.91
CA ASP A 128 16.36 -2.23 21.87
C ASP A 128 15.93 -3.03 20.64
N LEU A 129 14.62 -3.07 20.36
CA LEU A 129 14.05 -3.87 19.27
C LEU A 129 12.65 -3.36 18.86
N THR A 130 12.38 -3.31 17.56
CA THR A 130 11.04 -2.98 17.03
C THR A 130 10.49 -4.12 16.19
N LEU A 131 9.34 -4.65 16.60
CA LEU A 131 8.65 -5.80 16.02
C LEU A 131 7.23 -5.40 15.61
N ILE A 132 6.73 -5.93 14.51
CA ILE A 132 5.34 -5.77 14.07
C ILE A 132 4.68 -7.14 14.18
N ASP A 133 3.81 -7.30 15.17
CA ASP A 133 2.99 -8.49 15.34
C ASP A 133 1.82 -8.47 14.37
N LEU A 134 1.69 -9.51 13.55
CA LEU A 134 0.60 -9.65 12.58
C LEU A 134 -0.47 -10.62 13.08
N PRO A 135 -1.73 -10.51 12.60
CA PRO A 135 -2.75 -11.51 12.84
C PRO A 135 -2.27 -12.92 12.44
N GLY A 136 -2.60 -13.92 13.26
CA GLY A 136 -2.27 -15.32 12.96
C GLY A 136 -3.08 -15.82 11.77
N ILE A 137 -2.47 -16.64 10.91
CA ILE A 137 -3.15 -17.18 9.72
C ILE A 137 -4.22 -18.17 10.17
N ALA A 138 -5.49 -17.82 9.96
CA ALA A 138 -6.65 -18.69 10.19
C ALA A 138 -7.04 -19.41 8.89
N ARG A 139 -7.24 -20.73 8.96
CA ARG A 139 -7.62 -21.56 7.80
C ARG A 139 -9.13 -21.64 7.61
N VAL A 140 -9.88 -21.60 8.71
CA VAL A 140 -11.35 -21.73 8.73
C VAL A 140 -11.92 -20.60 9.59
N PRO A 141 -12.96 -19.89 9.13
CA PRO A 141 -13.63 -18.89 9.94
C PRO A 141 -14.28 -19.56 11.16
N VAL A 142 -14.07 -18.99 12.34
CA VAL A 142 -14.86 -19.34 13.54
C VAL A 142 -16.21 -18.60 13.52
N GLN A 143 -17.19 -19.09 14.29
CA GLN A 143 -18.56 -18.53 14.32
C GLN A 143 -18.54 -16.99 14.50
N GLY A 144 -19.17 -16.28 13.56
CA GLY A 144 -19.25 -14.81 13.53
C GLY A 144 -18.17 -14.11 12.69
N GLN A 145 -17.14 -14.81 12.21
CA GLN A 145 -16.18 -14.25 11.26
C GLN A 145 -16.72 -14.25 9.82
N PRO A 146 -16.32 -13.26 9.00
CA PRO A 146 -16.53 -13.31 7.55
C PRO A 146 -15.90 -14.57 6.94
N GLU A 147 -16.52 -15.17 5.92
CA GLU A 147 -15.95 -16.33 5.23
C GLU A 147 -14.58 -16.03 4.59
N ASP A 148 -14.33 -14.77 4.22
CA ASP A 148 -13.09 -14.32 3.59
C ASP A 148 -12.03 -13.84 4.60
N ILE A 149 -12.23 -14.02 5.92
CA ILE A 149 -11.32 -13.53 6.96
C ILE A 149 -9.87 -14.01 6.76
N GLY A 150 -9.69 -15.28 6.38
CA GLY A 150 -8.38 -15.84 6.08
C GLY A 150 -7.70 -15.14 4.89
N ALA A 151 -8.47 -14.81 3.86
CA ALA A 151 -7.95 -14.06 2.71
C ALA A 151 -7.61 -12.61 3.09
N GLN A 152 -8.42 -11.96 3.93
CA GLN A 152 -8.14 -10.62 4.46
C GLN A 152 -6.82 -10.61 5.26
N ILE A 153 -6.62 -11.57 6.17
CA ILE A 153 -5.37 -11.71 6.94
C ILE A 153 -4.18 -11.91 6.00
N LYS A 154 -4.31 -12.79 5.01
CA LYS A 154 -3.23 -13.03 4.04
C LYS A 154 -2.87 -11.77 3.26
N ARG A 155 -3.86 -11.00 2.81
CA ARG A 155 -3.63 -9.71 2.12
C ARG A 155 -2.89 -8.71 3.02
N LEU A 156 -3.27 -8.62 4.30
CA LEU A 156 -2.62 -7.75 5.28
C LEU A 156 -1.16 -8.16 5.52
N ILE A 157 -0.91 -9.46 5.70
CA ILE A 157 0.44 -10.00 5.89
C ILE A 157 1.29 -9.71 4.64
N LEU A 158 0.80 -10.04 3.43
CA LEU A 158 1.54 -9.80 2.19
C LEU A 158 1.84 -8.32 1.97
N LYS A 159 0.92 -7.40 2.30
CA LYS A 159 1.15 -5.95 2.24
C LYS A 159 2.38 -5.52 3.05
N ILE A 160 2.66 -6.20 4.16
CA ILE A 160 3.79 -5.89 5.03
C ILE A 160 5.05 -6.66 4.60
N LEU A 161 4.95 -7.97 4.34
CA LEU A 161 6.11 -8.80 3.94
C LEU A 161 6.65 -8.46 2.54
N SER A 162 5.85 -7.86 1.66
CA SER A 162 6.29 -7.40 0.33
C SER A 162 7.27 -6.22 0.38
N LYS A 163 7.36 -5.54 1.53
CA LYS A 163 8.32 -4.43 1.71
C LYS A 163 9.73 -5.01 1.81
N GLN A 164 10.61 -4.65 0.87
CA GLN A 164 11.99 -5.15 0.80
C GLN A 164 12.83 -4.87 2.05
N LYS A 165 12.51 -3.80 2.77
CA LYS A 165 13.20 -3.40 4.02
C LYS A 165 12.62 -4.08 5.28
N THR A 166 11.69 -5.02 5.12
CA THR A 166 11.10 -5.76 6.24
C THR A 166 11.73 -7.13 6.35
N ILE A 167 12.27 -7.44 7.53
CA ILE A 167 12.74 -8.78 7.91
C ILE A 167 11.52 -9.62 8.29
N ASN A 168 11.41 -10.80 7.70
CA ASN A 168 10.33 -11.74 7.96
C ASN A 168 10.75 -12.66 9.12
N LEU A 169 9.99 -12.63 10.21
CA LEU A 169 10.18 -13.52 11.35
C LEU A 169 9.05 -14.56 11.38
N VAL A 170 9.35 -15.76 10.89
CA VAL A 170 8.35 -16.84 10.74
C VAL A 170 8.34 -17.71 11.99
N VAL A 171 7.21 -17.83 12.66
CA VAL A 171 7.06 -18.65 13.87
C VAL A 171 6.36 -19.95 13.54
N VAL A 172 7.04 -21.08 13.78
CA VAL A 172 6.60 -22.44 13.44
C VAL A 172 6.71 -23.35 14.68
N PRO A 173 5.68 -24.12 15.06
CA PRO A 173 5.80 -25.13 16.10
C PRO A 173 6.68 -26.31 15.65
N CYS A 174 7.50 -26.85 16.54
CA CYS A 174 8.32 -28.04 16.28
C CYS A 174 7.50 -29.30 16.05
N ASN A 175 6.29 -29.37 16.62
CA ASN A 175 5.42 -30.54 16.53
C ASN A 175 4.57 -30.59 15.24
N VAL A 176 4.85 -29.71 14.27
CA VAL A 176 4.15 -29.64 12.98
C VAL A 176 5.19 -29.69 11.87
N ASP A 177 4.87 -30.36 10.76
CA ASP A 177 5.72 -30.34 9.57
C ASP A 177 5.84 -28.91 9.00
N ILE A 178 7.07 -28.42 9.00
CA ILE A 178 7.44 -27.10 8.50
C ILE A 178 7.00 -26.88 7.05
N ALA A 179 6.97 -27.93 6.22
CA ALA A 179 6.56 -27.83 4.82
C ALA A 179 5.06 -27.49 4.65
N THR A 180 4.24 -27.75 5.67
CA THR A 180 2.79 -27.52 5.65
C THR A 180 2.37 -26.16 6.25
N THR A 181 3.35 -25.37 6.69
CA THR A 181 3.11 -24.09 7.36
C THR A 181 2.86 -22.98 6.34
N GLU A 182 1.69 -22.34 6.43
CA GLU A 182 1.30 -21.29 5.47
C GLU A 182 2.17 -20.03 5.67
N ALA A 183 2.55 -19.71 6.91
CA ALA A 183 3.42 -18.59 7.21
C ALA A 183 4.77 -18.66 6.47
N LEU A 184 5.38 -19.84 6.38
CA LEU A 184 6.66 -20.03 5.69
C LEU A 184 6.48 -19.97 4.17
N LYS A 185 5.38 -20.53 3.65
CA LYS A 185 5.03 -20.42 2.23
C LYS A 185 4.90 -18.96 1.80
N MET A 186 4.14 -18.15 2.55
CA MET A 186 3.98 -16.71 2.29
C MET A 186 5.31 -15.95 2.35
N ALA A 187 6.20 -16.31 3.29
CA ALA A 187 7.53 -15.71 3.35
C ALA A 187 8.37 -16.05 2.11
N LYS A 188 8.34 -17.30 1.64
CA LYS A 188 9.03 -17.73 0.41
C LYS A 188 8.48 -17.10 -0.87
N GLU A 189 7.19 -16.77 -0.93
CA GLU A 189 6.59 -16.07 -2.08
C GLU A 189 7.22 -14.68 -2.28
N VAL A 190 7.66 -14.00 -1.21
CA VAL A 190 8.24 -12.64 -1.26
C VAL A 190 9.76 -12.61 -1.00
N ASP A 191 10.35 -13.70 -0.51
CA ASP A 191 11.78 -13.89 -0.28
C ASP A 191 12.19 -15.35 -0.58
N PRO A 192 12.25 -15.74 -1.87
CA PRO A 192 12.56 -17.12 -2.27
C PRO A 192 13.92 -17.63 -1.78
N GLU A 193 14.90 -16.73 -1.71
CA GLU A 193 16.28 -17.02 -1.29
C GLU A 193 16.44 -17.00 0.24
N GLY A 194 15.41 -16.64 1.00
CA GLY A 194 15.45 -16.58 2.47
C GLY A 194 16.48 -15.57 3.02
N THR A 195 16.81 -14.53 2.26
CA THR A 195 17.86 -13.53 2.58
C THR A 195 17.47 -12.61 3.73
N ARG A 196 16.17 -12.43 3.94
CA ARG A 196 15.57 -11.59 4.97
C ARG A 196 14.51 -12.34 5.78
N THR A 197 14.55 -13.67 5.77
CA THR A 197 13.59 -14.53 6.46
C THR A 197 14.29 -15.39 7.52
N LEU A 198 14.03 -15.09 8.79
CA LEU A 198 14.45 -15.88 9.95
C LEU A 198 13.27 -16.73 10.43
N ALA A 199 13.50 -18.02 10.68
CA ALA A 199 12.49 -18.89 11.23
C ALA A 199 12.75 -19.21 12.71
N ILE A 200 11.70 -19.16 13.52
CA ILE A 200 11.69 -19.54 14.92
C ILE A 200 10.90 -20.83 15.06
N LEU A 201 11.53 -21.83 15.67
CA LEU A 201 10.88 -23.07 16.06
C LEU A 201 10.42 -22.97 17.52
N THR A 202 9.14 -23.19 17.79
CA THR A 202 8.52 -23.07 19.13
C THR A 202 7.98 -24.41 19.61
N LYS A 203 7.63 -24.49 20.90
CA LYS A 203 7.08 -25.71 21.52
C LYS A 203 7.98 -26.95 21.34
N PRO A 204 9.30 -26.86 21.59
CA PRO A 204 10.19 -28.01 21.49
C PRO A 204 9.84 -29.11 22.53
N ASP A 205 9.08 -28.78 23.56
CA ASP A 205 8.58 -29.67 24.60
C ASP A 205 7.45 -30.61 24.15
N LEU A 206 6.80 -30.32 23.01
CA LEU A 206 5.68 -31.11 22.48
C LEU A 206 6.09 -32.06 21.34
N ILE A 207 7.39 -32.25 21.15
CA ILE A 207 7.94 -33.16 20.13
C ILE A 207 7.82 -34.60 20.65
N ASP A 208 7.43 -35.54 19.77
CA ASP A 208 7.43 -36.96 20.11
C ASP A 208 8.85 -37.49 20.24
N ARG A 209 9.13 -38.23 21.31
CA ARG A 209 10.46 -38.80 21.57
C ARG A 209 10.93 -39.65 20.39
N GLY A 210 12.10 -39.32 19.85
CA GLY A 210 12.72 -39.94 18.68
C GLY A 210 12.65 -39.10 17.39
N THR A 211 11.84 -38.03 17.36
CA THR A 211 11.73 -37.12 16.19
C THR A 211 12.59 -35.85 16.31
N GLU A 212 13.37 -35.72 17.38
CA GLU A 212 14.24 -34.56 17.63
C GLU A 212 15.31 -34.40 16.52
N LYS A 213 15.73 -35.51 15.91
CA LYS A 213 16.65 -35.50 14.76
C LYS A 213 16.08 -34.75 13.55
N ASP A 214 14.78 -34.86 13.31
CA ASP A 214 14.13 -34.16 12.19
C ASP A 214 14.17 -32.65 12.44
N VAL A 215 13.93 -32.23 13.68
CA VAL A 215 14.04 -30.82 14.09
C VAL A 215 15.49 -30.31 13.99
N LEU A 216 16.48 -31.14 14.36
CA LEU A 216 17.90 -30.80 14.17
C LEU A 216 18.25 -30.61 12.68
N ASP A 217 17.72 -31.44 11.80
CA ASP A 217 17.94 -31.33 10.36
C ASP A 217 17.30 -30.06 9.77
N ILE A 218 16.14 -29.63 10.28
CA ILE A 218 15.56 -28.32 9.97
C ILE A 218 16.51 -27.21 10.42
N VAL A 219 16.94 -27.20 11.68
CA VAL A 219 17.77 -26.13 12.24
C VAL A 219 19.13 -26.03 11.55
N ARG A 220 19.67 -27.16 11.08
CA ARG A 220 20.91 -27.23 10.31
C ARG A 220 20.73 -26.90 8.82
N ASN A 221 19.60 -26.31 8.42
CA ASN A 221 19.29 -25.88 7.05
C ASN A 221 19.27 -27.03 6.03
N LYS A 222 19.03 -28.29 6.43
CA LYS A 222 19.04 -29.44 5.49
C LYS A 222 17.72 -29.62 4.76
N ILE A 223 16.58 -29.32 5.40
CA ILE A 223 15.24 -29.54 4.84
C ILE A 223 14.79 -28.34 4.01
N ILE A 224 14.72 -27.17 4.64
CA ILE A 224 14.38 -25.91 3.97
C ILE A 224 15.54 -24.94 4.22
N PRO A 225 16.30 -24.55 3.18
CA PRO A 225 17.41 -23.63 3.37
C PRO A 225 16.89 -22.20 3.56
N LEU A 226 17.27 -21.57 4.68
CA LEU A 226 17.09 -20.15 4.92
C LEU A 226 18.45 -19.51 5.19
N ASN A 227 18.80 -18.44 4.48
CA ASN A 227 20.08 -17.77 4.65
C ASN A 227 20.23 -17.12 6.03
N MET A 228 19.12 -16.66 6.64
CA MET A 228 19.14 -16.22 8.03
C MET A 228 19.06 -17.37 9.04
N GLY A 229 18.75 -18.60 8.60
CA GLY A 229 18.69 -19.81 9.42
C GLY A 229 17.50 -19.91 10.37
N TYR A 230 17.69 -20.71 11.42
CA TYR A 230 16.67 -21.09 12.39
C TYR A 230 17.14 -20.83 13.82
N VAL A 231 16.18 -20.56 14.71
CA VAL A 231 16.38 -20.49 16.17
C VAL A 231 15.26 -21.26 16.88
N ILE A 232 15.59 -22.09 17.87
CA ILE A 232 14.58 -22.77 18.70
C ILE A 232 14.38 -22.01 20.01
N VAL A 233 13.13 -21.81 20.41
CA VAL A 233 12.78 -21.20 21.69
C VAL A 233 11.75 -22.02 22.45
N LYS A 234 11.94 -22.14 23.76
CA LYS A 234 10.95 -22.73 24.67
C LYS A 234 10.28 -21.58 25.42
N CYS A 235 8.99 -21.40 25.17
CA CYS A 235 8.20 -20.37 25.83
C CYS A 235 7.21 -21.00 26.82
N ARG A 236 6.61 -20.17 27.68
CA ARG A 236 5.58 -20.61 28.63
C ARG A 236 4.41 -21.31 27.92
N GLY A 237 4.09 -22.51 28.41
CA GLY A 237 2.88 -23.24 28.02
C GLY A 237 1.62 -22.70 28.71
N GLN A 238 0.43 -23.13 28.24
CA GLN A 238 -0.84 -22.67 28.83
C GLN A 238 -0.98 -23.04 30.31
N LYS A 239 -0.48 -24.22 30.71
CA LYS A 239 -0.49 -24.66 32.11
C LYS A 239 0.36 -23.75 33.00
N GLN A 240 1.58 -23.42 32.58
CA GLN A 240 2.48 -22.53 33.33
C GLN A 240 1.93 -21.12 33.48
N ILE A 241 1.19 -20.64 32.47
CA ILE A 241 0.48 -19.36 32.54
C ILE A 241 -0.62 -19.43 33.61
N ASN A 242 -1.42 -20.50 33.62
CA ASN A 242 -2.47 -20.70 34.62
C ASN A 242 -1.89 -20.85 36.04
N ASP A 243 -0.73 -21.47 36.16
CA ASP A 243 0.00 -21.69 37.42
C ASP A 243 0.77 -20.43 37.87
N GLY A 244 0.76 -19.34 37.09
CA GLY A 244 1.36 -18.06 37.47
C GLY A 244 2.89 -17.98 37.35
N VAL A 245 3.51 -18.86 36.56
CA VAL A 245 4.97 -18.88 36.37
C VAL A 245 5.45 -17.56 35.74
N THR A 246 6.45 -16.94 36.36
CA THR A 246 6.97 -15.65 35.89
C THR A 246 7.79 -15.82 34.61
N ILE A 247 8.03 -14.72 33.89
CA ILE A 247 8.82 -14.75 32.64
C ILE A 247 10.29 -15.08 32.94
N ASN A 248 10.82 -14.61 34.08
CA ASN A 248 12.20 -14.91 34.47
C ASN A 248 12.40 -16.39 34.77
N ASP A 249 11.48 -16.99 35.53
CA ASP A 249 11.53 -18.44 35.83
C ASP A 249 11.46 -19.26 34.53
N ALA A 250 10.63 -18.83 33.57
CA ALA A 250 10.52 -19.49 32.28
C ALA A 250 11.80 -19.41 31.43
N ILE A 251 12.58 -18.33 31.55
CA ILE A 251 13.88 -18.18 30.88
C ILE A 251 14.94 -19.09 31.51
N GLU A 252 14.91 -19.27 32.84
CA GLU A 252 15.78 -20.24 33.51
C GLU A 252 15.41 -21.67 33.12
N GLU A 253 14.12 -22.03 33.15
CA GLU A 253 13.65 -23.33 32.68
C GLU A 253 13.91 -23.57 31.18
N GLU A 254 13.96 -22.53 30.36
CA GLU A 254 14.34 -22.64 28.95
C GLU A 254 15.81 -23.06 28.83
N ARG A 255 16.69 -22.40 29.57
CA ARG A 255 18.12 -22.74 29.58
C ARG A 255 18.33 -24.16 30.09
N ASP A 256 17.73 -24.50 31.21
CA ASP A 256 17.87 -25.83 31.82
C ASP A 256 17.31 -26.93 30.91
N PHE A 257 16.24 -26.65 30.15
CA PHE A 257 15.71 -27.58 29.15
C PHE A 257 16.75 -27.86 28.06
N PHE A 258 17.35 -26.84 27.47
CA PHE A 258 18.31 -27.04 26.40
C PHE A 258 19.64 -27.62 26.89
N GLU A 259 20.09 -27.28 28.10
CA GLU A 259 21.34 -27.81 28.68
C GLU A 259 21.24 -29.31 28.97
N ASN A 260 20.09 -29.76 29.46
CA ASN A 260 19.89 -31.15 29.87
C ASN A 260 19.33 -32.06 28.76
N HIS A 261 19.04 -31.53 27.57
CA HIS A 261 18.50 -32.34 26.47
C HIS A 261 19.61 -33.01 25.66
N ASP A 262 19.52 -34.32 25.48
CA ASP A 262 20.56 -35.14 24.83
C ASP A 262 20.91 -34.63 23.42
N GLU A 263 19.91 -34.30 22.60
CA GLU A 263 20.08 -33.83 21.22
C GLU A 263 20.25 -32.30 21.07
N PHE A 264 19.50 -31.50 21.84
CA PHE A 264 19.48 -30.04 21.67
C PHE A 264 20.60 -29.31 22.41
N SER A 265 21.29 -29.97 23.35
CA SER A 265 22.45 -29.39 24.05
C SER A 265 23.52 -28.88 23.09
N SER A 266 23.79 -29.63 22.01
CA SER A 266 24.74 -29.21 20.97
C SER A 266 24.40 -27.88 20.29
N LEU A 267 23.12 -27.48 20.27
CA LEU A 267 22.68 -26.23 19.65
C LEU A 267 22.89 -24.99 20.55
N LEU A 268 23.13 -25.18 21.86
CA LEU A 268 23.50 -24.08 22.76
C LEU A 268 24.83 -23.47 22.34
N ASP A 269 25.83 -24.34 22.08
CA ASP A 269 27.17 -23.92 21.63
C ASP A 269 27.13 -23.26 20.24
N GLU A 270 26.18 -23.65 19.39
CA GLU A 270 25.97 -23.05 18.06
C GLU A 270 25.24 -21.69 18.10
N GLU A 271 24.84 -21.19 19.28
CA GLU A 271 24.00 -20.00 19.44
C GLU A 271 22.72 -20.06 18.56
N ARG A 272 22.02 -21.22 18.60
CA ARG A 272 20.79 -21.46 17.83
C ARG A 272 19.56 -21.73 18.68
N VAL A 273 19.70 -21.64 19.99
CA VAL A 273 18.60 -21.87 20.94
C VAL A 273 18.56 -20.79 22.00
N THR A 274 17.44 -20.71 22.71
CA THR A 274 17.09 -19.72 23.74
C THR A 274 16.56 -18.39 23.22
N THR A 275 15.68 -17.79 24.01
CA THR A 275 15.11 -16.46 23.80
C THR A 275 16.19 -15.37 23.87
N LYS A 276 17.20 -15.52 24.74
CA LYS A 276 18.31 -14.56 24.86
C LYS A 276 19.14 -14.48 23.58
N CYS A 277 19.47 -15.64 23.01
CA CYS A 277 20.15 -15.72 21.72
C CYS A 277 19.30 -15.10 20.60
N LEU A 278 18.01 -15.43 20.57
CA LEU A 278 17.07 -14.86 19.60
C LEU A 278 17.07 -13.32 19.66
N ALA A 279 16.95 -12.73 20.85
CA ALA A 279 16.96 -11.29 21.04
C ALA A 279 18.25 -10.66 20.48
N ALA A 280 19.41 -11.19 20.86
CA ALA A 280 20.71 -10.70 20.37
C ALA A 280 20.82 -10.78 18.84
N ARG A 281 20.40 -11.89 18.25
CA ARG A 281 20.44 -12.12 16.80
C ARG A 281 19.48 -11.20 16.05
N LEU A 282 18.27 -10.99 16.57
CA LEU A 282 17.29 -10.06 15.99
C LEU A 282 17.81 -8.62 16.05
N THR A 283 18.35 -8.18 17.18
CA THR A 283 18.94 -6.85 17.35
C THR A 283 20.11 -6.63 16.38
N GLN A 284 21.05 -7.58 16.30
CA GLN A 284 22.19 -7.47 15.39
C GLN A 284 21.75 -7.48 13.92
N THR A 285 20.77 -8.31 13.56
CA THR A 285 20.21 -8.35 12.21
C THR A 285 19.56 -7.02 11.86
N LEU A 286 18.73 -6.47 12.76
CA LEU A 286 18.05 -5.21 12.54
C LEU A 286 19.06 -4.08 12.30
N VAL A 287 20.10 -3.98 13.14
CA VAL A 287 21.14 -2.96 12.97
C VAL A 287 21.90 -3.13 11.65
N ASN A 288 22.31 -4.36 11.31
CA ASN A 288 22.97 -4.64 10.04
C ASN A 288 22.08 -4.25 8.85
N HIS A 289 20.78 -4.51 8.95
CA HIS A 289 19.81 -4.16 7.92
C HIS A 289 19.59 -2.65 7.81
N ILE A 290 19.54 -1.93 8.94
CA ILE A 290 19.50 -0.47 8.99
C ILE A 290 20.75 0.13 8.35
N GLN A 291 21.93 -0.35 8.72
CA GLN A 291 23.21 0.13 8.17
C GLN A 291 23.29 -0.07 6.66
N LYS A 292 22.87 -1.23 6.15
CA LYS A 292 22.83 -1.51 4.70
C LYS A 292 21.81 -0.63 3.97
N SER A 293 20.67 -0.33 4.59
CA SER A 293 19.59 0.44 3.98
C SER A 293 19.81 1.95 4.06
N MET A 294 20.65 2.44 4.98
CA MET A 294 20.81 3.86 5.26
C MET A 294 21.29 4.70 4.07
N PRO A 295 22.30 4.29 3.27
CA PRO A 295 22.74 5.08 2.11
C PRO A 295 21.61 5.25 1.09
N GLN A 296 20.93 4.14 0.77
CA GLN A 296 19.79 4.15 -0.15
C GLN A 296 18.63 5.02 0.37
N MET A 297 18.36 4.95 1.68
CA MET A 297 17.36 5.83 2.32
C MET A 297 17.75 7.30 2.22
N SER A 298 19.02 7.65 2.44
CA SER A 298 19.51 9.02 2.32
C SER A 298 19.35 9.56 0.91
N ASP A 299 19.68 8.75 -0.10
CA ASP A 299 19.56 9.15 -1.51
C ASP A 299 18.08 9.29 -1.92
N GLN A 300 17.21 8.36 -1.48
CA GLN A 300 15.76 8.45 -1.69
C GLN A 300 15.18 9.73 -1.07
N ILE A 301 15.56 10.06 0.16
CA ILE A 301 15.12 11.28 0.85
C ILE A 301 15.61 12.53 0.10
N LYS A 302 16.88 12.58 -0.32
CA LYS A 302 17.43 13.72 -1.09
C LYS A 302 16.72 13.89 -2.43
N GLN A 303 16.43 12.79 -3.11
CA GLN A 303 15.74 12.82 -4.40
C GLN A 303 14.30 13.32 -4.22
N GLN A 304 13.55 12.81 -3.25
CA GLN A 304 12.21 13.29 -2.93
C GLN A 304 12.24 14.77 -2.52
N LEU A 305 13.19 15.16 -1.68
CA LEU A 305 13.36 16.56 -1.26
C LEU A 305 13.64 17.47 -2.46
N TRP A 306 14.48 17.04 -3.41
CA TRP A 306 14.76 17.81 -4.62
C TRP A 306 13.52 17.97 -5.51
N VAL A 307 12.72 16.92 -5.67
CA VAL A 307 11.44 16.99 -6.39
C VAL A 307 10.51 17.99 -5.71
N TYR A 308 10.31 17.84 -4.39
CA TYR A 308 9.43 18.73 -3.64
C TYR A 308 9.91 20.18 -3.61
N GLN A 309 11.23 20.42 -3.52
CA GLN A 309 11.79 21.77 -3.62
C GLN A 309 11.58 22.36 -5.01
N THR A 310 11.79 21.59 -6.07
CA THR A 310 11.55 22.03 -7.45
C THR A 310 10.06 22.35 -7.67
N GLU A 311 9.16 21.55 -7.11
CA GLU A 311 7.73 21.86 -7.12
C GLU A 311 7.42 23.12 -6.30
N LEU A 312 8.00 23.25 -5.10
CA LEU A 312 7.80 24.39 -4.22
C LEU A 312 8.27 25.70 -4.86
N THR A 313 9.36 25.70 -5.64
CA THR A 313 9.82 26.90 -6.37
C THR A 313 8.77 27.43 -7.34
N LYS A 314 7.86 26.59 -7.86
CA LYS A 314 6.71 27.05 -8.66
C LYS A 314 5.72 27.88 -7.84
N TYR A 315 5.73 27.71 -6.52
CA TYR A 315 4.80 28.32 -5.57
C TYR A 315 5.46 29.28 -4.56
N GLU A 316 6.79 29.44 -4.58
CA GLU A 316 7.57 30.19 -3.57
C GLU A 316 7.14 31.63 -3.38
N GLY A 317 6.55 32.27 -4.40
CA GLY A 317 6.03 33.63 -4.29
C GLY A 317 4.72 33.74 -3.52
N GLY A 318 3.97 32.64 -3.36
CA GLY A 318 2.58 32.64 -2.92
C GLY A 318 1.70 33.61 -3.73
N PRO A 319 0.39 33.72 -3.44
CA PRO A 319 -0.36 34.88 -3.87
C PRO A 319 0.14 36.10 -3.08
N PRO A 320 0.57 37.19 -3.73
CA PRO A 320 1.02 38.38 -3.01
C PRO A 320 -0.11 38.91 -2.10
N VAL A 321 0.24 39.33 -0.88
CA VAL A 321 -0.76 39.78 0.10
C VAL A 321 -1.18 41.22 -0.19
N ASP A 322 -0.26 42.04 -0.69
CA ASP A 322 -0.47 43.45 -0.96
C ASP A 322 -1.25 43.70 -2.28
N PRO A 323 -2.06 44.77 -2.38
CA PRO A 323 -2.86 45.05 -3.56
C PRO A 323 -2.07 45.23 -4.86
N VAL A 324 -0.81 45.70 -4.78
CA VAL A 324 0.04 45.94 -5.96
C VAL A 324 0.60 44.62 -6.48
N GLY A 325 1.07 43.75 -5.59
CA GLY A 325 1.48 42.40 -5.87
C GLY A 325 0.35 41.57 -6.45
N LYS A 326 -0.87 41.63 -5.88
CA LYS A 326 -2.05 40.92 -6.42
C LYS A 326 -2.35 41.32 -7.86
N ARG A 327 -2.26 42.61 -8.18
CA ARG A 327 -2.45 43.11 -9.55
C ARG A 327 -1.39 42.53 -10.51
N LYS A 328 -0.12 42.54 -10.12
CA LYS A 328 0.98 41.97 -10.93
C LYS A 328 0.80 40.47 -11.15
N TYR A 329 0.45 39.73 -10.10
CA TYR A 329 0.18 38.30 -10.17
C TYR A 329 -1.01 37.98 -11.09
N LEU A 330 -2.12 38.72 -10.97
CA LEU A 330 -3.28 38.57 -11.86
C LEU A 330 -2.92 38.81 -13.33
N ILE A 331 -2.11 39.85 -13.61
CA ILE A 331 -1.63 40.13 -14.98
C ILE A 331 -0.81 38.93 -15.50
N GLU A 332 0.05 38.35 -14.67
CA GLU A 332 0.87 37.20 -15.07
C GLU A 332 0.02 35.96 -15.36
N VAL A 333 -0.98 35.67 -14.51
CA VAL A 333 -1.95 34.58 -14.74
C VAL A 333 -2.72 34.79 -16.04
N ILE A 334 -3.20 36.02 -16.31
CA ILE A 334 -3.91 36.35 -17.56
C ILE A 334 -2.99 36.22 -18.77
N LYS A 335 -1.72 36.63 -18.68
CA LYS A 335 -0.74 36.46 -19.76
C LYS A 335 -0.50 34.99 -20.05
N GLN A 336 -0.33 34.16 -19.03
CA GLN A 336 -0.14 32.71 -19.20
C GLN A 336 -1.38 32.06 -19.82
N PHE A 337 -2.59 32.46 -19.40
CA PHE A 337 -3.83 32.02 -20.02
C PHE A 337 -3.87 32.39 -21.50
N ASN A 338 -3.62 33.66 -21.84
CA ASN A 338 -3.62 34.13 -23.22
C ASN A 338 -2.56 33.41 -24.07
N TYR A 339 -1.38 33.16 -23.52
CA TYR A 339 -0.32 32.39 -24.19
C TYR A 339 -0.77 30.96 -24.50
N LYS A 340 -1.38 30.26 -23.54
CA LYS A 340 -1.90 28.91 -23.76
C LYS A 340 -3.04 28.89 -24.79
N ILE A 341 -3.92 29.89 -24.79
CA ILE A 341 -4.96 30.05 -25.81
C ILE A 341 -4.35 30.29 -27.20
N ASP A 342 -3.33 31.15 -27.31
CA ASP A 342 -2.63 31.39 -28.57
C ASP A 342 -1.98 30.09 -29.10
N GLN A 343 -1.34 29.30 -28.23
CA GLN A 343 -0.78 27.99 -28.61
C GLN A 343 -1.85 26.99 -29.06
N LEU A 344 -3.01 26.96 -28.38
CA LEU A 344 -4.17 26.14 -28.80
C LEU A 344 -4.66 26.56 -30.18
N CYS A 345 -4.78 27.86 -30.44
CA CYS A 345 -5.20 28.43 -31.72
C CYS A 345 -4.18 28.21 -32.84
N ARG A 346 -2.88 28.07 -32.53
CA ARG A 346 -1.83 27.74 -33.51
C ARG A 346 -1.69 26.23 -33.76
N GLY A 347 -2.26 25.40 -32.89
CA GLY A 347 -2.17 23.94 -33.00
C GLY A 347 -0.81 23.37 -32.57
N GLU A 348 -0.05 24.10 -31.75
CA GLU A 348 1.31 23.75 -31.31
C GLU A 348 1.34 22.82 -30.08
N LEU A 349 0.17 22.49 -29.50
CA LEU A 349 0.09 21.62 -28.34
C LEU A 349 0.40 20.16 -28.72
N LYS A 350 1.46 19.60 -28.12
CA LYS A 350 1.94 18.22 -28.34
C LYS A 350 1.15 17.12 -27.60
N ASN A 351 0.09 17.47 -26.87
CA ASN A 351 -0.70 16.49 -26.12
C ASN A 351 -1.71 15.76 -27.03
N ASP A 352 -2.18 14.59 -26.59
CA ASP A 352 -3.10 13.68 -27.30
C ASP A 352 -4.45 14.28 -27.74
N GLU A 353 -4.72 15.54 -27.39
CA GLU A 353 -5.96 16.25 -27.68
C GLU A 353 -5.69 17.53 -28.49
N ASN A 354 -5.12 17.40 -29.70
CA ASN A 354 -5.01 18.56 -30.59
C ASN A 354 -6.40 18.95 -31.13
N LEU A 355 -6.85 20.17 -30.81
CA LEU A 355 -8.12 20.73 -31.27
C LEU A 355 -8.30 20.61 -32.79
N PHE A 356 -7.24 20.83 -33.57
CA PHE A 356 -7.29 20.77 -35.02
C PHE A 356 -7.51 19.35 -35.55
N ILE A 357 -6.97 18.31 -34.88
CA ILE A 357 -7.22 16.91 -35.26
C ILE A 357 -8.70 16.57 -35.05
N ASN A 358 -9.28 17.00 -33.92
CA ASN A 358 -10.70 16.83 -33.66
C ASN A 358 -11.58 17.59 -34.67
N MET A 359 -11.21 18.83 -35.02
CA MET A 359 -11.90 19.59 -36.05
C MET A 359 -11.81 18.93 -37.43
N GLN A 360 -10.64 18.39 -37.81
CA GLN A 360 -10.47 17.67 -39.08
C GLN A 360 -11.42 16.49 -39.19
N ASN A 361 -11.59 15.70 -38.12
CA ASN A 361 -12.55 14.59 -38.10
C ASN A 361 -14.00 15.06 -38.27
N ILE A 362 -14.37 16.21 -37.70
CA ILE A 362 -15.70 16.80 -37.86
C ILE A 362 -15.90 17.29 -39.30
N PHE A 363 -14.92 17.98 -39.88
CA PHE A 363 -14.97 18.43 -41.26
C PHE A 363 -14.96 17.28 -42.26
N ALA A 364 -14.22 16.19 -42.01
CA ALA A 364 -14.24 15.00 -42.85
C ALA A 364 -15.64 14.40 -42.96
N LYS A 365 -16.36 14.27 -41.83
CA LYS A 365 -17.77 13.82 -41.80
C LYS A 365 -18.70 14.78 -42.55
N TRP A 366 -18.43 16.08 -42.51
CA TRP A 366 -19.17 17.05 -43.32
C TRP A 366 -18.92 16.85 -44.83
N PHE A 367 -17.67 16.65 -45.24
CA PHE A 367 -17.32 16.34 -46.63
C PHE A 367 -17.96 15.03 -47.11
N GLU A 368 -18.02 14.00 -46.26
CA GLU A 368 -18.75 12.78 -46.58
C GLU A 368 -20.24 13.05 -46.80
N LYS A 369 -20.89 13.87 -45.95
CA LYS A 369 -22.30 14.24 -46.14
C LYS A 369 -22.53 15.01 -47.44
N LEU A 370 -21.62 15.91 -47.82
CA LEU A 370 -21.67 16.59 -49.12
C LEU A 370 -21.54 15.59 -50.27
N GLY A 371 -20.63 14.62 -50.16
CA GLY A 371 -20.43 13.55 -51.13
C GLY A 371 -21.68 12.69 -51.34
N HIS A 372 -22.33 12.26 -50.25
CA HIS A 372 -23.58 11.48 -50.32
C HIS A 372 -24.75 12.28 -50.88
N SER A 373 -24.81 13.59 -50.61
CA SER A 373 -25.85 14.46 -51.16
C SER A 373 -25.83 14.47 -52.70
N ARG A 374 -24.64 14.36 -53.31
CA ARG A 374 -24.47 14.30 -54.78
C ARG A 374 -25.22 13.14 -55.43
N ALA A 375 -25.35 11.99 -54.76
CA ALA A 375 -26.07 10.84 -55.29
C ALA A 375 -27.59 11.07 -55.35
N GLY A 376 -28.14 11.92 -54.46
CA GLY A 376 -29.55 12.28 -54.43
C GLY A 376 -29.97 13.34 -55.47
N TYR A 377 -28.99 14.03 -56.08
CA TYR A 377 -29.26 15.14 -57.00
C TYR A 377 -30.07 14.73 -58.22
N HIS A 378 -29.82 13.54 -58.77
CA HIS A 378 -30.54 13.06 -59.94
C HIS A 378 -32.03 12.82 -59.63
N LYS A 379 -32.32 12.20 -58.48
CA LYS A 379 -33.69 11.97 -58.01
C LYS A 379 -34.43 13.28 -57.72
N MET A 380 -33.79 14.20 -57.00
CA MET A 380 -34.37 15.51 -56.70
C MET A 380 -34.64 16.32 -57.98
N THR A 381 -33.72 16.30 -58.94
CA THR A 381 -33.90 16.96 -60.23
C THR A 381 -35.11 16.37 -60.95
N GLN A 382 -35.25 15.04 -60.98
CA GLN A 382 -36.39 14.39 -61.60
C GLN A 382 -37.72 14.74 -60.93
N ASP A 383 -37.76 14.77 -59.59
CA ASP A 383 -38.96 15.10 -58.82
C ASP A 383 -39.43 16.55 -59.06
N VAL A 384 -38.50 17.51 -59.08
CA VAL A 384 -38.80 18.93 -59.34
C VAL A 384 -39.18 19.17 -60.80
N VAL A 385 -38.52 18.49 -61.75
CA VAL A 385 -38.90 18.53 -63.18
C VAL A 385 -40.31 17.99 -63.38
N ASN A 386 -40.65 16.84 -62.77
CA ASN A 386 -41.97 16.25 -62.85
C ASN A 386 -43.06 17.17 -62.25
N GLU A 387 -42.78 17.81 -61.11
CA GLU A 387 -43.71 18.75 -60.47
C GLU A 387 -43.92 20.02 -61.31
N PHE A 388 -42.86 20.54 -61.92
CA PHE A 388 -42.93 21.71 -62.81
C PHE A 388 -43.70 21.40 -64.10
N ASP A 389 -43.42 20.24 -64.72
CA ASP A 389 -44.11 19.77 -65.92
C ASP A 389 -45.62 19.64 -65.70
N GLN A 390 -46.05 19.21 -64.51
CA GLN A 390 -47.48 19.07 -64.16
C GLN A 390 -48.19 20.41 -63.88
N LYS A 391 -47.49 21.40 -63.31
CA LYS A 391 -48.13 22.61 -62.76
C LYS A 391 -47.90 23.89 -63.59
N HIS A 392 -46.79 24.00 -64.32
CA HIS A 392 -46.34 25.29 -64.89
C HIS A 392 -45.94 25.23 -66.36
N ARG A 393 -45.95 24.05 -66.99
CA ARG A 393 -45.62 23.92 -68.41
C ARG A 393 -46.78 24.37 -69.29
N GLY A 394 -46.64 25.54 -69.91
CA GLY A 394 -47.65 26.05 -70.84
C GLY A 394 -47.21 27.21 -71.73
N ARG A 395 -46.03 27.77 -71.52
CA ARG A 395 -45.56 28.97 -72.25
C ARG A 395 -44.35 28.73 -73.17
N GLU A 396 -43.67 27.59 -73.06
CA GLU A 396 -42.43 27.28 -73.77
C GLU A 396 -42.63 26.12 -74.76
N LEU A 397 -41.93 26.17 -75.90
CA LEU A 397 -41.96 25.12 -76.92
C LEU A 397 -41.34 23.82 -76.39
N PRO A 398 -41.82 22.63 -76.81
CA PRO A 398 -41.23 21.35 -76.42
C PRO A 398 -39.74 21.31 -76.76
N GLY A 399 -38.88 21.07 -75.76
CA GLY A 399 -37.42 20.93 -75.93
C GLY A 399 -36.57 22.11 -75.43
N PHE A 400 -37.17 23.21 -74.98
CA PHE A 400 -36.43 24.31 -74.34
C PHE A 400 -36.41 24.15 -72.81
N ASN A 401 -35.25 24.33 -72.20
CA ASN A 401 -35.06 24.23 -70.75
C ASN A 401 -35.38 25.58 -70.09
N ASN A 402 -36.21 25.58 -69.05
CA ASN A 402 -36.55 26.76 -68.30
C ASN A 402 -35.48 27.08 -67.24
N TYR A 403 -34.95 28.30 -67.24
CA TYR A 403 -33.98 28.74 -66.23
C TYR A 403 -34.56 28.74 -64.81
N THR A 404 -35.84 29.09 -64.64
CA THR A 404 -36.51 29.09 -63.32
C THR A 404 -36.65 27.68 -62.73
N LEU A 405 -36.73 26.66 -63.59
CA LEU A 405 -36.73 25.25 -63.16
C LEU A 405 -35.35 24.86 -62.61
N PHE A 406 -34.28 25.22 -63.33
CA PHE A 406 -32.92 25.01 -62.85
C PHE A 406 -32.67 25.73 -61.53
N GLU A 407 -33.11 26.99 -61.41
CA GLU A 407 -33.00 27.77 -60.18
C GLU A 407 -33.74 27.11 -59.01
N SER A 408 -34.96 26.61 -59.22
CA SER A 408 -35.74 25.91 -58.18
C SER A 408 -35.07 24.63 -57.70
N VAL A 409 -34.51 23.83 -58.63
CA VAL A 409 -33.74 22.62 -58.29
C VAL A 409 -32.53 22.99 -57.42
N VAL A 410 -31.76 24.00 -57.82
CA VAL A 410 -30.57 24.44 -57.08
C VAL A 410 -30.95 24.98 -55.69
N GLN A 411 -32.02 25.78 -55.57
CA GLN A 411 -32.49 26.29 -54.28
C GLN A 411 -32.88 25.17 -53.32
N LYS A 412 -33.57 24.13 -53.81
CA LYS A 412 -33.99 22.99 -52.99
C LYS A 412 -32.79 22.15 -52.53
N LEU A 413 -31.83 21.91 -53.43
CA LEU A 413 -30.58 21.21 -53.11
C LEU A 413 -29.72 21.96 -52.09
N VAL A 414 -29.59 23.28 -52.21
CA VAL A 414 -28.87 24.10 -51.22
C VAL A 414 -29.64 24.14 -49.89
N GLY A 415 -30.97 24.16 -49.93
CA GLY A 415 -31.83 24.13 -48.75
C GLY A 415 -31.60 22.89 -47.86
N GLU A 416 -31.41 21.72 -48.46
CA GLU A 416 -31.14 20.47 -47.73
C GLU A 416 -29.80 20.48 -46.96
N LEU A 417 -28.82 21.26 -47.43
CA LEU A 417 -27.51 21.38 -46.79
C LEU A 417 -27.54 22.25 -45.52
N LYS A 418 -28.62 23.01 -45.29
CA LYS A 418 -28.74 23.92 -44.14
C LYS A 418 -28.68 23.17 -42.80
N ASN A 419 -29.49 22.13 -42.62
CA ASN A 419 -29.55 21.41 -41.33
C ASN A 419 -28.23 20.71 -41.01
N PRO A 420 -27.61 19.95 -41.94
CA PRO A 420 -26.33 19.30 -41.65
C PRO A 420 -25.18 20.31 -41.43
N ALA A 421 -25.24 21.51 -42.03
CA ALA A 421 -24.28 22.58 -41.76
C ALA A 421 -24.44 23.12 -40.33
N MET A 422 -25.68 23.34 -39.89
CA MET A 422 -25.98 23.76 -38.51
C MET A 422 -25.57 22.70 -37.47
N ASP A 423 -25.80 21.41 -37.74
CA ASP A 423 -25.35 20.32 -36.87
C ASP A 423 -23.82 20.29 -36.74
N THR A 424 -23.12 20.52 -37.85
CA THR A 424 -21.65 20.55 -37.88
C THR A 424 -21.14 21.73 -37.06
N LEU A 425 -21.75 22.91 -37.20
CA LEU A 425 -21.44 24.09 -36.40
C LEU A 425 -21.66 23.84 -34.89
N GLN A 426 -22.76 23.18 -34.51
CA GLN A 426 -23.02 22.82 -33.11
C GLN A 426 -21.96 21.88 -32.55
N LYS A 427 -21.52 20.89 -33.32
CA LYS A 427 -20.44 19.96 -32.91
C LYS A 427 -19.12 20.71 -32.72
N ILE A 428 -18.74 21.57 -33.66
CA ILE A 428 -17.54 22.40 -33.56
C ILE A 428 -17.62 23.25 -32.28
N LYS A 429 -18.75 23.95 -32.06
CA LYS A 429 -18.96 24.76 -30.85
C LYS A 429 -18.79 23.95 -29.56
N GLY A 430 -19.38 22.75 -29.50
CA GLY A 430 -19.28 21.84 -28.36
C GLY A 430 -17.82 21.42 -28.10
N THR A 431 -17.08 21.07 -29.15
CA THR A 431 -15.65 20.75 -29.04
C THR A 431 -14.86 21.95 -28.50
N PHE A 432 -15.01 23.14 -29.09
CA PHE A 432 -14.35 24.35 -28.58
C PHE A 432 -14.67 24.62 -27.11
N THR A 433 -15.93 24.50 -26.70
CA THR A 433 -16.33 24.74 -25.31
C THR A 433 -15.65 23.76 -24.37
N SER A 434 -15.63 22.46 -24.71
CA SER A 434 -14.96 21.43 -23.91
C SER A 434 -13.46 21.73 -23.72
N PHE A 435 -12.76 22.07 -24.80
CA PHE A 435 -11.33 22.39 -24.77
C PHE A 435 -11.01 23.62 -23.92
N PHE A 436 -11.80 24.68 -24.06
CA PHE A 436 -11.63 25.90 -23.25
C PHE A 436 -11.94 25.63 -21.78
N THR A 437 -12.95 24.83 -21.46
CA THR A 437 -13.27 24.44 -20.08
C THR A 437 -12.12 23.64 -19.44
N ILE A 438 -11.57 22.66 -20.15
CA ILE A 438 -10.41 21.88 -19.67
C ILE A 438 -9.21 22.80 -19.40
N LEU A 439 -8.92 23.72 -20.32
CA LEU A 439 -7.80 24.66 -20.18
C LEU A 439 -7.96 25.62 -18.99
N ILE A 440 -9.20 26.05 -18.71
CA ILE A 440 -9.52 26.86 -17.53
C ILE A 440 -9.33 26.03 -16.24
N LEU A 441 -9.77 24.77 -16.22
CA LEU A 441 -9.59 23.89 -15.06
C LEU A 441 -8.11 23.66 -14.73
N PHE A 442 -7.24 23.50 -15.74
CA PHE A 442 -5.78 23.39 -15.61
C PHE A 442 -5.06 24.67 -15.14
N LEU A 443 -5.77 25.79 -15.03
CA LEU A 443 -5.22 27.05 -14.49
C LEU A 443 -5.72 27.36 -13.08
N ILE A 444 -6.79 26.69 -12.65
CA ILE A 444 -7.38 26.85 -11.33
C ILE A 444 -6.78 25.83 -10.33
N HIS A 445 -6.30 24.69 -10.83
CA HIS A 445 -5.44 23.74 -10.12
C HIS A 445 -3.98 23.97 -10.49
#